data_AF-A0A938VLK5-F1
#
_entry.id   AF-A0A938VLK5-F1
#
_cell.length_a   1.000
_cell.length_b   1.000
_cell.length_c   1.000
_cell.angle_alpha   90.00
_cell.angle_beta   90.00
_cell.angle_gamma   90.00
#
_symmetry.space_group_name_H-M   'P 1'
#
loop_
_entity.id
_entity.type
_entity.pdbx_description
1 polymer ?
#
loop_
_entity_poly.entity_id
_entity_poly.type
_entity_poly.pdbx_seq_one_letter_code
_entity_poly.pdbx_strand_id
1 'polypeptide(L)'
;MGWLALVPLAFNLGYAISNGIARFSSWRYNLPVDWVIYLFFAIGVIEILGGVSLLFGAKVEKIFPQNNHSKAGTISFRDFRPSYVLIILAFMFAGALPWLVKGFAQPRYISTQDALIARLESNGHNREDIQKFLSQPNAVLTEGRMLYPRMYRKGDGISSANPWPAYAIQDFPRIGFILINDEVRNIYFPTRELLDFSQGVDTIILACDMGDNFLEARVVNFGNTSHQSSPLDTPCPNP
;
A
#
# COMPACT_ATOMS: atom_id res chain seq x y z
N MET A 1 -6.50 -39.02 -14.49
CA MET A 1 -6.22 -37.57 -14.36
C MET A 1 -6.96 -36.88 -13.19
N GLY A 2 -7.80 -37.55 -12.38
CA GLY A 2 -8.64 -36.85 -11.39
C GLY A 2 -7.91 -36.14 -10.25
N TRP A 3 -6.80 -36.69 -9.75
CA TRP A 3 -6.08 -36.12 -8.60
C TRP A 3 -5.28 -34.86 -8.96
N LEU A 4 -4.90 -34.69 -10.24
CA LEU A 4 -4.18 -33.50 -10.70
C LEU A 4 -5.06 -32.24 -10.65
N ALA A 5 -6.38 -32.38 -10.75
CA ALA A 5 -7.32 -31.27 -10.60
C ALA A 5 -7.37 -30.72 -9.17
N LEU A 6 -6.90 -31.50 -8.17
CA LEU A 6 -6.82 -31.06 -6.77
C LEU A 6 -5.51 -30.35 -6.44
N VAL A 7 -4.53 -30.32 -7.35
CA VAL A 7 -3.24 -29.66 -7.11
C VAL A 7 -3.39 -28.17 -6.74
N PRO A 8 -4.21 -27.36 -7.44
CA PRO A 8 -4.46 -25.97 -7.04
C PRO A 8 -5.04 -25.87 -5.62
N LEU A 9 -5.97 -26.77 -5.26
CA LEU A 9 -6.59 -26.80 -3.94
C LEU A 9 -5.59 -27.16 -2.85
N ALA A 10 -4.74 -28.17 -3.09
CA ALA A 10 -3.68 -28.56 -2.17
C ALA A 10 -2.68 -27.43 -1.94
N PHE A 11 -2.34 -26.68 -3.00
CA PHE A 11 -1.46 -25.53 -2.91
C PHE A 11 -2.08 -24.38 -2.11
N ASN A 12 -3.35 -24.04 -2.36
CA ASN A 12 -4.08 -23.03 -1.60
C ASN A 12 -4.17 -23.40 -0.11
N LEU A 13 -4.56 -24.65 0.19
CA LEU A 13 -4.67 -25.13 1.57
C LEU A 13 -3.32 -25.15 2.29
N GLY A 14 -2.28 -25.67 1.65
CA GLY A 14 -0.93 -25.69 2.21
C GLY A 14 -0.42 -24.29 2.52
N TYR A 15 -0.62 -23.35 1.58
CA TYR A 15 -0.24 -21.96 1.75
C TYR A 15 -1.01 -21.27 2.90
N ALA A 16 -2.32 -21.51 3.00
CA ALA A 16 -3.13 -20.99 4.10
C ALA A 16 -2.70 -21.54 5.47
N ILE A 17 -2.38 -22.84 5.56
CA ILE A 17 -1.86 -23.47 6.77
C ILE A 17 -0.49 -22.87 7.14
N SER A 18 0.42 -22.70 6.18
CA SER A 18 1.72 -22.08 6.42
C SER A 18 1.57 -20.66 6.96
N ASN A 19 0.69 -19.84 6.38
CA ASN A 19 0.40 -18.50 6.89
C ASN A 19 -0.21 -18.51 8.30
N GLY A 20 -1.11 -19.47 8.58
CA GLY A 20 -1.71 -19.65 9.88
C GLY A 20 -0.70 -20.03 10.97
N ILE A 21 0.20 -20.98 10.67
CA ILE A 21 1.30 -21.38 11.56
C ILE A 21 2.26 -20.21 11.80
N ALA A 22 2.60 -19.47 10.75
CA ALA A 22 3.47 -18.28 10.85
C ALA A 22 2.77 -17.06 11.47
N ARG A 23 1.45 -17.13 11.72
CA ARG A 23 0.62 -16.04 12.27
C ARG A 23 0.70 -14.75 11.46
N PHE A 24 0.86 -14.85 10.15
CA PHE A 24 0.80 -13.70 9.26
C PHE A 24 -0.66 -13.31 8.98
N SER A 25 -0.95 -12.01 9.00
CA SER A 25 -2.29 -11.50 8.69
C SER A 25 -2.68 -11.83 7.24
N SER A 26 -3.63 -12.74 7.07
CA SER A 26 -3.75 -13.53 5.85
C SER A 26 -4.17 -12.76 4.58
N TRP A 27 -4.75 -11.56 4.69
CA TRP A 27 -5.37 -10.90 3.53
C TRP A 27 -4.35 -10.44 2.46
N ARG A 28 -3.18 -9.93 2.86
CA ARG A 28 -2.12 -9.53 1.91
C ARG A 28 -1.36 -10.73 1.36
N TYR A 29 -1.21 -11.76 2.19
CA TYR A 29 -0.41 -12.92 1.83
C TYR A 29 -1.19 -13.92 1.01
N ASN A 30 -2.52 -13.99 1.08
CA ASN A 30 -3.32 -14.94 0.29
C ASN A 30 -3.42 -14.60 -1.20
N LEU A 31 -3.01 -13.39 -1.62
CA LEU A 31 -3.11 -12.91 -2.99
C LEU A 31 -2.53 -13.88 -4.05
N PRO A 32 -1.39 -14.57 -3.84
CA PRO A 32 -0.82 -15.53 -4.81
C PRO A 32 -1.65 -16.80 -5.00
N VAL A 33 -2.58 -17.12 -4.09
CA VAL A 33 -3.40 -18.34 -4.13
C VAL A 33 -4.90 -18.07 -4.24
N ASP A 34 -5.32 -16.81 -4.25
CA ASP A 34 -6.73 -16.40 -4.30
C ASP A 34 -7.42 -16.86 -5.59
N TRP A 35 -6.64 -16.99 -6.68
CA TRP A 35 -7.13 -17.47 -7.98
C TRP A 35 -7.70 -18.89 -7.96
N VAL A 36 -7.33 -19.72 -6.98
CA VAL A 36 -7.78 -21.11 -6.89
C VAL A 36 -9.28 -21.18 -6.69
N ILE A 37 -9.87 -20.27 -5.91
CA ILE A 37 -11.32 -20.21 -5.70
C ILE A 37 -12.02 -19.85 -7.02
N TYR A 38 -11.52 -18.85 -7.74
CA TYR A 38 -12.08 -18.47 -9.04
C TYR A 38 -11.99 -19.59 -10.08
N LEU A 39 -10.92 -20.40 -10.05
CA LEU A 39 -10.79 -21.57 -10.91
C LEU A 39 -11.91 -22.58 -10.67
N PHE A 40 -12.13 -23.01 -9.41
CA PHE A 40 -13.19 -23.97 -9.10
C PHE A 40 -14.59 -23.38 -9.29
N PHE A 41 -14.77 -22.10 -9.02
CA PHE A 41 -16.01 -21.39 -9.34
C PHE A 41 -16.30 -21.42 -10.83
N ALA A 42 -15.31 -21.11 -11.68
CA ALA A 42 -15.46 -21.16 -13.13
C ALA A 42 -15.79 -22.57 -13.64
N ILE A 43 -15.12 -23.60 -13.10
CA ILE A 43 -15.44 -25.01 -13.41
C ILE A 43 -16.90 -25.31 -13.04
N GLY A 44 -17.35 -24.93 -11.85
CA GLY A 44 -18.74 -25.12 -11.42
C GLY A 44 -19.75 -24.39 -12.29
N VAL A 45 -19.45 -23.16 -12.71
CA VAL A 45 -20.29 -22.40 -13.65
C VAL A 45 -20.38 -23.10 -15.01
N ILE A 46 -19.25 -23.60 -15.54
CA ILE A 46 -19.23 -24.36 -16.79
C ILE A 46 -20.10 -25.62 -16.68
N GLU A 47 -20.01 -26.37 -15.57
CA GLU A 47 -20.83 -27.55 -15.31
C GLU A 47 -22.32 -27.22 -15.25
N ILE A 48 -22.70 -26.14 -14.54
CA ILE A 48 -24.09 -25.68 -14.45
C ILE A 48 -24.61 -25.28 -15.84
N LEU A 49 -23.87 -24.47 -16.59
CA LEU A 49 -24.26 -24.05 -17.94
C LEU A 49 -24.35 -25.24 -18.91
N GLY A 50 -23.44 -26.22 -18.78
CA GLY A 50 -23.49 -27.47 -19.50
C GLY A 50 -24.76 -28.26 -19.19
N GLY A 51 -25.09 -28.42 -17.92
CA GLY A 51 -26.32 -29.08 -17.46
C GLY A 51 -27.58 -28.39 -17.97
N VAL A 52 -27.64 -27.06 -17.88
CA VAL A 52 -28.74 -26.27 -18.44
C VAL A 52 -28.86 -26.49 -19.95
N SER A 53 -27.74 -26.48 -20.67
CA SER A 53 -27.74 -26.71 -22.12
C SER A 53 -28.29 -28.10 -22.50
N LEU A 54 -28.00 -29.12 -21.70
CA LEU A 54 -28.56 -30.47 -21.89
C LEU A 54 -30.08 -30.50 -21.71
N LEU A 55 -30.64 -29.73 -20.77
CA LEU A 55 -32.10 -29.60 -20.61
C LEU A 55 -32.77 -29.02 -21.86
N PHE A 56 -32.05 -28.22 -22.66
CA PHE A 56 -32.52 -27.67 -23.94
C PHE A 56 -32.16 -28.54 -25.15
N GLY A 57 -31.81 -29.82 -24.95
CA GLY A 57 -31.60 -30.78 -26.04
C GLY A 57 -30.22 -30.73 -26.68
N ALA A 58 -29.24 -30.08 -26.04
CA ALA A 58 -27.86 -30.16 -26.49
C ALA A 58 -27.31 -31.59 -26.32
N LYS A 59 -26.34 -31.96 -27.17
CA LYS A 59 -25.71 -33.29 -27.13
C LYS A 59 -24.55 -33.28 -26.13
N VAL A 60 -24.52 -34.26 -25.22
CA VAL A 60 -23.46 -34.44 -24.20
C VAL A 60 -22.07 -34.42 -24.83
N GLU A 61 -21.88 -35.09 -25.96
CA GLU A 61 -20.59 -35.21 -26.66
C GLU A 61 -20.03 -33.88 -27.16
N LYS A 62 -20.89 -32.88 -27.40
CA LYS A 62 -20.48 -31.54 -27.84
C LYS A 62 -20.12 -30.62 -26.68
N ILE A 63 -20.68 -30.86 -25.50
CA ILE A 63 -20.48 -30.03 -24.29
C ILE A 63 -19.33 -30.60 -23.45
N PHE A 64 -19.33 -31.91 -23.27
CA PHE A 64 -18.32 -32.66 -22.55
C PHE A 64 -17.69 -33.67 -23.51
N PRO A 65 -16.77 -33.23 -24.38
CA PRO A 65 -16.06 -34.15 -25.25
C PRO A 65 -15.36 -35.19 -24.38
N GLN A 66 -15.75 -36.45 -24.50
CA GLN A 66 -14.95 -37.53 -23.91
C GLN A 66 -13.57 -37.43 -24.51
N ASN A 67 -12.56 -37.33 -23.64
CA ASN A 67 -11.16 -37.42 -24.03
C ASN A 67 -10.92 -38.80 -24.65
N ASN A 68 -11.21 -38.95 -25.93
CA ASN A 68 -10.47 -39.86 -26.78
C ASN A 68 -9.03 -39.45 -26.56
N HIS A 69 -8.24 -40.32 -25.92
CA HIS A 69 -6.83 -40.09 -25.67
C HIS A 69 -6.20 -39.52 -26.94
N SER A 70 -6.09 -38.19 -27.00
CA SER A 70 -5.35 -37.54 -28.05
C SER A 70 -3.96 -38.04 -27.79
N LYS A 71 -3.48 -38.96 -28.64
CA LYS A 71 -2.09 -39.43 -28.61
C LYS A 71 -1.28 -38.17 -28.39
N ALA A 72 -0.56 -38.10 -27.27
CA ALA A 72 0.21 -36.92 -26.93
C ALA A 72 1.09 -36.61 -28.14
N GLY A 73 0.66 -35.63 -28.93
CA GLY A 73 1.41 -35.22 -30.11
C GLY A 73 2.73 -34.74 -29.58
N THR A 74 3.83 -35.26 -30.10
CA THR A 74 5.15 -34.66 -29.86
C THR A 74 5.03 -33.22 -30.34
N ILE A 75 4.89 -32.28 -29.40
CA ILE A 75 4.79 -30.85 -29.71
C ILE A 75 6.08 -30.50 -30.46
N SER A 76 5.97 -30.33 -31.77
CA SER A 76 7.10 -29.96 -32.61
C SER A 76 7.18 -28.44 -32.62
N PHE A 77 8.38 -27.87 -32.55
CA PHE A 77 8.59 -26.42 -32.69
C PHE A 77 8.05 -25.88 -34.03
N ARG A 78 7.77 -26.76 -35.00
CA ARG A 78 7.18 -26.43 -36.29
C ARG A 78 5.68 -26.08 -36.23
N ASP A 79 4.98 -26.47 -35.17
CA ASP A 79 3.56 -26.17 -34.95
C ASP A 79 3.35 -24.82 -34.22
N PHE A 80 4.44 -24.13 -33.91
CA PHE A 80 4.42 -22.86 -33.19
C PHE A 80 3.87 -21.75 -34.09
N ARG A 81 2.64 -21.32 -33.80
CA ARG A 81 2.00 -20.22 -34.54
C ARG A 81 2.56 -18.88 -34.08
N PRO A 82 2.89 -17.95 -34.99
CA PRO A 82 3.41 -16.62 -34.63
C PRO A 82 2.43 -15.81 -33.77
N SER A 83 1.13 -16.15 -33.79
CA SER A 83 0.12 -15.57 -32.89
C SER A 83 0.41 -15.84 -31.40
N TYR A 84 1.08 -16.94 -31.04
CA TYR A 84 1.46 -17.20 -29.65
C TYR A 84 2.56 -16.25 -29.17
N VAL A 85 3.47 -15.84 -30.06
CA VAL A 85 4.47 -14.80 -29.76
C VAL A 85 3.77 -13.48 -29.43
N LEU A 86 2.75 -13.10 -30.21
CA LEU A 86 1.97 -11.89 -29.94
C LEU A 86 1.27 -11.93 -28.58
N ILE A 87 0.71 -13.07 -28.19
CA ILE A 87 0.09 -13.24 -26.86
C ILE A 87 1.14 -13.11 -25.76
N ILE A 88 2.27 -13.80 -25.89
CA ILE A 88 3.37 -13.70 -24.90
C ILE A 88 3.89 -12.27 -24.79
N LEU A 89 4.11 -11.59 -25.92
CA LEU A 89 4.54 -10.19 -25.95
C LEU A 89 3.50 -9.27 -25.33
N ALA A 90 2.20 -9.49 -25.56
CA ALA A 90 1.13 -8.72 -24.94
C ALA A 90 1.12 -8.89 -23.41
N PHE A 91 1.29 -10.12 -22.92
CA PHE A 91 1.41 -10.39 -21.47
C PHE A 91 2.68 -9.79 -20.87
N MET A 92 3.82 -9.88 -21.56
CA MET A 92 5.06 -9.23 -21.13
C MET A 92 4.91 -7.71 -21.09
N PHE A 93 4.29 -7.11 -22.10
CA PHE A 93 4.05 -5.67 -22.16
C PHE A 93 3.09 -5.23 -21.04
N ALA A 94 1.99 -5.96 -20.84
CA ALA A 94 1.05 -5.69 -19.75
C ALA A 94 1.72 -5.81 -18.37
N GLY A 95 2.56 -6.83 -18.17
CA GLY A 95 3.34 -7.00 -16.94
C GLY A 95 4.42 -5.92 -16.74
N ALA A 96 4.95 -5.35 -17.82
CA ALA A 96 5.96 -4.29 -17.78
C ALA A 96 5.36 -2.87 -17.63
N LEU A 97 4.04 -2.70 -17.77
CA LEU A 97 3.36 -1.40 -17.66
C LEU A 97 3.72 -0.61 -16.38
N PRO A 98 3.73 -1.20 -15.16
CA PRO A 98 4.09 -0.44 -13.96
C PRO A 98 5.49 0.16 -14.01
N TRP A 99 6.45 -0.54 -14.62
CA TRP A 99 7.82 -0.05 -14.77
C TRP A 99 7.91 1.07 -15.80
N LEU A 100 7.22 0.93 -16.93
CA LEU A 100 7.12 1.98 -17.95
C LEU A 100 6.48 3.26 -17.39
N VAL A 101 5.36 3.12 -16.66
CA VAL A 101 4.62 4.25 -16.07
C VAL A 101 5.45 4.98 -15.01
N LYS A 102 6.29 4.28 -14.24
CA LYS A 102 7.16 4.91 -13.23
C LYS A 102 8.09 5.97 -13.83
N GLY A 103 8.57 5.77 -15.06
CA GLY A 103 9.41 6.75 -15.75
C GLY A 103 8.67 7.99 -16.26
N PHE A 104 7.35 7.91 -16.42
CA PHE A 104 6.52 9.01 -16.91
C PHE A 104 5.81 9.79 -15.79
N ALA A 105 5.62 9.17 -14.63
CA ALA A 105 4.99 9.83 -13.49
C ALA A 105 5.92 10.93 -12.93
N GLN A 106 5.47 12.18 -13.02
CA GLN A 106 6.17 13.29 -12.38
C GLN A 106 6.04 13.19 -10.84
N PRO A 107 7.09 13.50 -10.07
CA PRO A 107 6.99 13.62 -8.62
C PRO A 107 5.88 14.61 -8.25
N ARG A 108 5.02 14.23 -7.30
CA ARG A 108 3.88 15.06 -6.89
C ARG A 108 4.30 16.27 -6.07
N TYR A 109 5.36 16.13 -5.28
CA TYR A 109 5.82 17.11 -4.31
C TYR A 109 7.19 17.64 -4.74
N ILE A 110 7.17 18.81 -5.38
CA ILE A 110 8.36 19.47 -5.94
C ILE A 110 8.51 20.90 -5.41
N SER A 111 7.75 21.27 -4.38
CA SER A 111 7.79 22.63 -3.85
C SER A 111 9.16 22.92 -3.25
N THR A 112 9.69 24.11 -3.55
CA THR A 112 10.93 24.59 -2.93
C THR A 112 10.69 24.95 -1.46
N GLN A 113 11.74 24.98 -0.65
CA GLN A 113 11.64 25.35 0.76
C GLN A 113 11.02 26.74 0.95
N ASP A 114 11.38 27.72 0.10
CA ASP A 114 10.78 29.05 0.11
C ASP A 114 9.27 29.04 -0.21
N ALA A 115 8.83 28.19 -1.13
CA ALA A 115 7.41 28.05 -1.46
C ALA A 115 6.62 27.45 -0.28
N LEU A 116 7.22 26.50 0.44
CA LEU A 116 6.62 25.92 1.64
C LEU A 116 6.54 26.95 2.79
N ILE A 117 7.60 27.73 2.99
CA ILE A 117 7.62 28.83 3.97
C ILE A 117 6.51 29.85 3.65
N ALA A 118 6.37 30.26 2.38
CA ALA A 118 5.32 31.20 1.97
C ALA A 118 3.90 30.69 2.25
N ARG A 119 3.65 29.38 2.10
CA ARG A 119 2.34 28.75 2.42
C ARG A 119 2.07 28.68 3.93
N LEU A 120 3.12 28.51 4.75
CA LEU A 120 2.99 28.60 6.20
C LEU A 120 2.72 30.05 6.64
N GLU A 121 3.39 31.01 6.00
CA GLU A 121 3.20 32.45 6.23
C GLU A 121 1.77 32.90 5.92
N SER A 122 1.19 32.44 4.80
CA SER A 122 -0.21 32.73 4.48
C SER A 122 -1.22 32.16 5.48
N ASN A 123 -0.79 31.22 6.34
CA ASN A 123 -1.59 30.60 7.39
C ASN A 123 -1.32 31.16 8.79
N GLY A 124 -0.64 32.32 8.88
CA GLY A 124 -0.47 33.08 10.11
C GLY A 124 0.81 32.80 10.88
N HIS A 125 1.75 32.02 10.33
CA HIS A 125 3.07 31.83 10.94
C HIS A 125 4.05 32.92 10.51
N ASN A 126 4.87 33.42 11.43
CA ASN A 126 5.89 34.42 11.09
C ASN A 126 7.05 33.75 10.34
N ARG A 127 7.43 34.32 9.19
CA ARG A 127 8.56 33.88 8.37
C ARG A 127 9.88 33.85 9.16
N GLU A 128 10.13 34.83 10.00
CA GLU A 128 11.36 34.93 10.81
C GLU A 128 11.45 33.76 11.79
N ASP A 129 10.34 33.39 12.43
CA ASP A 129 10.29 32.27 13.38
C ASP A 129 10.50 30.94 12.68
N ILE A 130 9.90 30.74 11.49
CA ILE A 130 10.11 29.54 10.67
C ILE A 130 11.57 29.42 10.25
N GLN A 131 12.18 30.50 9.75
CA GLN A 131 13.58 30.50 9.32
C GLN A 131 14.52 30.27 10.50
N LYS A 132 14.24 30.86 11.65
CA LYS A 132 14.99 30.62 12.89
C LYS A 132 14.90 29.16 13.32
N PHE A 133 13.71 28.56 13.28
CA PHE A 133 13.54 27.14 13.56
C PHE A 133 14.33 26.27 12.56
N LEU A 134 14.26 26.58 11.26
CA LEU A 134 14.98 25.84 10.22
C LEU A 134 16.50 25.99 10.28
N SER A 135 17.02 27.00 10.98
CA SER A 135 18.45 27.14 11.24
C SER A 135 18.97 26.19 12.33
N GLN A 136 18.07 25.56 13.10
CA GLN A 136 18.45 24.59 14.13
C GLN A 136 18.95 23.28 13.50
N PRO A 137 19.86 22.57 14.18
CA PRO A 137 20.21 21.21 13.77
C PRO A 137 18.96 20.32 13.81
N ASN A 138 18.84 19.42 12.85
CA ASN A 138 17.74 18.44 12.72
C ASN A 138 16.35 19.05 12.45
N ALA A 139 16.23 20.36 12.21
CA ALA A 139 14.96 20.93 11.77
C ALA A 139 14.68 20.59 10.30
N VAL A 140 13.47 20.12 10.02
CA VAL A 140 13.04 19.70 8.68
C VAL A 140 11.71 20.37 8.33
N LEU A 141 11.64 20.94 7.13
CA LEU A 141 10.41 21.38 6.49
C LEU A 141 10.16 20.47 5.29
N THR A 142 9.01 19.79 5.30
CA THR A 142 8.65 18.83 4.24
C THR A 142 7.17 18.92 3.92
N GLU A 143 6.80 18.57 2.70
CA GLU A 143 5.42 18.38 2.28
C GLU A 143 5.19 16.92 1.89
N GLY A 144 3.95 16.45 2.00
CA GLY A 144 3.59 15.10 1.58
C GLY A 144 2.13 14.78 1.81
N ARG A 145 1.76 13.51 1.57
CA ARG A 145 0.41 13.01 1.86
C ARG A 145 0.36 12.44 3.27
N MET A 146 -0.54 12.95 4.08
CA MET A 146 -0.75 12.43 5.43
C MET A 146 -1.63 11.19 5.41
N LEU A 147 -1.20 10.12 6.08
CA LEU A 147 -1.90 8.85 6.14
C LEU A 147 -1.97 8.29 7.56
N TYR A 148 -3.12 7.71 7.88
CA TYR A 148 -3.49 7.04 9.12
C TYR A 148 -3.32 7.89 10.39
N PRO A 149 -3.85 9.13 10.43
CA PRO A 149 -3.89 9.86 11.68
C PRO A 149 -4.62 9.08 12.76
N ARG A 150 -3.95 8.95 13.90
CA ARG A 150 -4.54 8.30 15.06
C ARG A 150 -4.06 8.96 16.34
N MET A 151 -5.02 9.35 17.16
CA MET A 151 -4.76 9.84 18.51
C MET A 151 -4.44 8.67 19.44
N TYR A 152 -3.41 8.85 20.25
CA TYR A 152 -3.00 7.97 21.34
C TYR A 152 -2.93 8.76 22.64
N ARG A 153 -3.45 8.19 23.73
CA ARG A 153 -3.21 8.74 25.06
C ARG A 153 -1.85 8.28 25.56
N LYS A 154 -1.42 8.87 26.68
CA LYS A 154 -0.23 8.39 27.41
C LYS A 154 -0.40 6.90 27.73
N GLY A 155 0.61 6.10 27.40
CA GLY A 155 0.61 4.66 27.60
C GLY A 155 -0.11 3.85 26.52
N ASP A 156 -0.76 4.51 25.55
CA ASP A 156 -1.41 3.85 24.42
C ASP A 156 -0.45 3.73 23.22
N GLY A 157 -0.63 2.66 22.44
CA GLY A 157 0.11 2.37 21.23
C GLY A 157 -0.39 1.10 20.55
N ILE A 158 0.14 0.77 19.38
CA ILE A 158 -0.07 -0.52 18.74
C ILE A 158 0.90 -1.53 19.36
N SER A 159 0.37 -2.48 20.12
CA SER A 159 1.15 -3.62 20.59
C SER A 159 1.31 -4.61 19.42
N SER A 160 2.49 -4.59 18.79
CA SER A 160 2.89 -5.54 17.75
C SER A 160 4.38 -5.84 17.90
N ALA A 161 4.87 -6.91 17.25
CA ALA A 161 6.29 -7.28 17.36
C ALA A 161 7.24 -6.18 16.84
N ASN A 162 6.81 -5.41 15.83
CA ASN A 162 7.56 -4.30 15.23
C ASN A 162 6.59 -3.16 14.89
N PRO A 163 6.15 -2.37 15.88
CA PRO A 163 5.23 -1.27 15.61
C PRO A 163 5.97 -0.17 14.84
N TRP A 164 5.27 0.46 13.91
CA TRP A 164 5.77 1.69 13.31
C TRP A 164 6.02 2.74 14.41
N PRO A 165 7.17 3.44 14.41
CA PRO A 165 7.56 4.37 15.49
C PRO A 165 6.48 5.39 15.88
N ALA A 166 5.74 5.91 14.89
CA ALA A 166 4.61 6.84 15.11
C ALA A 166 3.53 6.27 16.05
N TYR A 167 3.34 4.95 16.04
CA TYR A 167 2.28 4.24 16.75
C TYR A 167 2.78 3.40 17.94
N ALA A 168 4.07 3.44 18.27
CA ALA A 168 4.63 2.74 19.42
C ALA A 168 4.05 3.25 20.75
N ILE A 169 4.19 2.50 21.85
CA ILE A 169 3.74 3.00 23.16
C ILE A 169 4.66 4.16 23.58
N GLN A 170 4.09 5.29 23.99
CA GLN A 170 4.82 6.47 24.48
C GLN A 170 4.23 6.97 25.81
N ASP A 171 5.03 7.70 26.58
CA ASP A 171 4.65 8.22 27.89
C ASP A 171 3.97 9.61 27.85
N PHE A 172 3.59 10.07 26.66
CA PHE A 172 2.83 11.29 26.42
C PHE A 172 1.72 11.10 25.36
N PRO A 173 0.63 11.88 25.42
CA PRO A 173 -0.43 11.84 24.42
C PRO A 173 0.00 12.55 23.12
N ARG A 174 -0.42 11.99 21.99
CA ARG A 174 0.02 12.43 20.66
C ARG A 174 -0.88 11.91 19.55
N ILE A 175 -0.84 12.56 18.40
CA ILE A 175 -1.36 12.03 17.14
C ILE A 175 -0.20 11.44 16.36
N GLY A 176 -0.23 10.13 16.11
CA GLY A 176 0.70 9.47 15.20
C GLY A 176 0.13 9.43 13.79
N PHE A 177 0.98 9.54 12.78
CA PHE A 177 0.62 9.36 11.37
C PHE A 177 1.86 9.07 10.51
N ILE A 178 1.61 8.74 9.24
CA ILE A 178 2.65 8.53 8.22
C ILE A 178 2.56 9.67 7.20
N LEU A 179 3.70 10.24 6.84
CA LEU A 179 3.80 11.15 5.69
C LEU A 179 4.46 10.41 4.53
N ILE A 180 3.80 10.42 3.38
CA ILE A 180 4.35 9.85 2.14
C ILE A 180 4.69 10.96 1.17
N ASN A 181 5.97 11.02 0.82
CA ASN A 181 6.51 11.77 -0.30
C ASN A 181 7.44 10.81 -1.08
N ASP A 182 8.68 11.21 -1.38
CA ASP A 182 9.73 10.34 -1.93
C ASP A 182 10.12 9.23 -0.95
N GLU A 183 10.00 9.50 0.35
CA GLU A 183 10.21 8.57 1.44
C GLU A 183 8.96 8.45 2.31
N VAL A 184 8.89 7.34 3.06
CA VAL A 184 7.86 7.13 4.08
C VAL A 184 8.44 7.57 5.42
N ARG A 185 7.88 8.64 5.99
CA ARG A 185 8.27 9.12 7.32
C ARG A 185 7.18 8.86 8.35
N ASN A 186 7.60 8.42 9.53
CA ASN A 186 6.76 8.24 10.70
C ASN A 186 6.75 9.54 11.48
N ILE A 187 5.58 10.06 11.83
CA ILE A 187 5.47 11.36 12.48
C ILE A 187 4.58 11.23 13.70
N TYR A 188 4.96 11.90 14.79
CA TYR A 188 4.07 12.17 15.90
C TYR A 188 3.91 13.67 16.13
N PHE A 189 2.71 14.06 16.52
CA PHE A 189 2.36 15.41 16.90
C PHE A 189 1.92 15.39 18.37
N PRO A 190 2.74 15.89 19.32
CA PRO A 190 2.38 15.96 20.73
C PRO A 190 1.14 16.82 20.94
N THR A 191 0.09 16.26 21.53
CA THR A 191 -1.10 17.03 21.88
C THR A 191 -1.93 16.27 22.89
N ARG A 192 -2.69 17.00 23.72
CA ARG A 192 -3.73 16.44 24.59
C ARG A 192 -5.12 16.56 23.97
N GLU A 193 -5.26 17.40 22.96
CA GLU A 193 -6.52 17.72 22.31
C GLU A 193 -6.89 16.67 21.27
N LEU A 194 -8.18 16.43 21.11
CA LEU A 194 -8.73 15.59 20.05
C LEU A 194 -8.86 16.42 18.78
N LEU A 195 -7.74 16.57 18.06
CA LEU A 195 -7.72 17.23 16.75
C LEU A 195 -8.13 16.24 15.67
N ASP A 196 -9.06 16.65 14.81
CA ASP A 196 -9.50 15.86 13.67
C ASP A 196 -8.57 16.07 12.47
N PHE A 197 -7.47 15.33 12.46
CA PHE A 197 -6.57 15.36 11.33
C PHE A 197 -7.15 14.54 10.17
N SER A 198 -7.37 15.20 9.03
CA SER A 198 -7.95 14.56 7.85
C SER A 198 -7.03 13.51 7.24
N GLN A 199 -7.61 12.39 6.79
CA GLN A 199 -6.89 11.29 6.14
C GLN A 199 -6.69 11.54 4.64
N GLY A 200 -5.49 11.27 4.13
CA GLY A 200 -5.21 11.29 2.69
C GLY A 200 -5.08 12.67 2.06
N VAL A 201 -4.96 13.71 2.88
CA VAL A 201 -4.78 15.09 2.43
C VAL A 201 -3.30 15.45 2.34
N ASP A 202 -3.00 16.42 1.47
CA ASP A 202 -1.64 16.93 1.30
C ASP A 202 -1.35 17.93 2.44
N THR A 203 -0.22 17.78 3.13
CA THR A 203 0.14 18.55 4.31
C THR A 203 1.57 19.06 4.25
N ILE A 204 1.79 20.21 4.89
CA ILE A 204 3.11 20.78 5.11
C ILE A 204 3.44 20.59 6.59
N ILE A 205 4.64 20.10 6.86
CA ILE A 205 5.08 19.73 8.20
C ILE A 205 6.40 20.41 8.50
N LEU A 206 6.41 21.12 9.63
CA LEU A 206 7.60 21.63 10.25
C LEU A 206 7.90 20.76 11.47
N ALA A 207 9.04 20.08 11.47
CA ALA A 207 9.35 19.03 12.44
C ALA A 207 10.83 18.99 12.83
N CYS A 208 11.10 18.28 13.91
CA CYS A 208 12.44 17.85 14.30
C CYS A 208 12.68 16.41 13.86
N ASP A 209 13.83 16.14 13.25
CA ASP A 209 14.27 14.80 12.88
C ASP A 209 14.86 14.09 14.09
N MET A 210 14.26 12.94 14.42
CA MET A 210 14.65 12.07 15.52
C MET A 210 15.49 10.87 15.03
N GLY A 211 15.85 10.83 13.75
CA GLY A 211 16.53 9.70 13.12
C GLY A 211 15.57 8.63 12.60
N ASP A 212 16.08 7.70 11.79
CA ASP A 212 15.33 6.54 11.27
C ASP A 212 13.96 6.86 10.63
N ASN A 213 13.89 7.97 9.88
CA ASN A 213 12.64 8.48 9.28
C ASN A 213 11.53 8.76 10.30
N PHE A 214 11.88 9.08 11.53
CA PHE A 214 10.96 9.43 12.60
C PHE A 214 11.05 10.92 12.92
N LEU A 215 9.93 11.63 12.83
CA LEU A 215 9.86 13.07 13.02
C LEU A 215 8.91 13.45 14.16
N GLU A 216 9.32 14.45 14.94
CA GLU A 216 8.46 15.15 15.88
C GLU A 216 7.88 16.41 15.21
N ALA A 217 6.58 16.42 14.92
CA ALA A 217 5.93 17.57 14.30
C ALA A 217 5.70 18.70 15.32
N ARG A 218 6.24 19.88 14.99
CA ARG A 218 5.97 21.16 15.68
C ARG A 218 4.76 21.86 15.08
N VAL A 219 4.67 21.87 13.75
CA VAL A 219 3.54 22.43 13.00
C VAL A 219 3.06 21.43 11.97
N VAL A 220 1.74 21.24 11.90
CA VAL A 220 1.07 20.52 10.82
C VAL A 220 0.08 21.46 10.16
N ASN A 221 0.25 21.68 8.86
CA ASN A 221 -0.56 22.59 8.07
C ASN A 221 -1.30 21.84 6.96
N PHE A 222 -2.62 22.03 6.90
CA PHE A 222 -3.55 21.42 5.94
C PHE A 222 -3.99 22.40 4.84
N GLY A 223 -3.24 23.48 4.63
CA GLY A 223 -3.57 24.55 3.68
C GLY A 223 -4.56 25.58 4.24
N ASN A 224 -5.68 25.13 4.83
CA ASN A 224 -6.71 26.02 5.40
C ASN A 224 -6.64 26.11 6.93
N THR A 225 -6.07 25.09 7.57
CA THR A 225 -5.93 25.00 9.03
C THR A 225 -4.50 24.62 9.38
N SER A 226 -4.02 25.17 10.49
CA SER A 226 -2.69 24.86 11.00
C SER A 226 -2.77 24.56 12.48
N HIS A 227 -2.06 23.53 12.91
CA HIS A 227 -1.95 23.15 14.31
C HIS A 227 -0.50 23.19 14.74
N GLN A 228 -0.24 23.72 15.93
CA GLN A 228 1.09 23.83 16.51
C GLN A 228 1.13 23.15 17.88
N SER A 229 2.06 22.22 18.06
CA SER A 229 2.21 21.42 19.30
C SER A 229 3.11 22.11 20.31
N SER A 230 4.10 22.89 19.85
CA SER A 230 5.07 23.57 20.70
C SER A 230 5.59 24.84 20.03
N PRO A 231 6.05 25.83 20.80
CA PRO A 231 6.74 27.01 20.29
C PRO A 231 7.93 26.68 19.37
N LEU A 232 8.14 27.48 18.32
CA LEU A 232 9.23 27.30 17.34
C LEU A 232 10.61 27.75 17.86
N ASP A 233 10.66 28.38 19.03
CA ASP A 233 11.90 28.73 19.72
C ASP A 233 12.49 27.55 20.52
N THR A 234 11.70 26.50 20.75
CA THR A 234 12.15 25.31 21.46
C THR A 234 13.11 24.52 20.57
N PRO A 235 14.32 24.17 21.06
CA PRO A 235 15.31 23.48 20.26
C PRO A 235 14.85 22.07 19.89
N CYS A 236 15.21 21.62 18.68
CA CYS A 236 15.05 20.22 18.32
C CYS A 236 15.91 19.31 19.23
N PRO A 237 15.34 18.21 19.76
CA PRO A 237 16.11 17.25 20.53
C PRO A 237 17.18 16.59 19.64
N ASN A 238 18.28 16.17 20.25
CA ASN A 238 19.27 15.36 19.56
C ASN A 238 18.72 13.93 19.38
N PRO A 239 18.89 13.32 18.19
CA PRO A 239 18.49 11.94 17.92
C PRO A 239 19.31 10.93 18.74
#